data_AF-A0A7S4D5F4-F1
#
_entry.id   AF-A0A7S4D5F4-F1
#
_cell.length_a   1.000
_cell.length_b   1.000
_cell.length_c   1.000
_cell.angle_alpha   90.00
_cell.angle_beta   90.00
_cell.angle_gamma   90.00
#
_symmetry.space_group_name_H-M   'P 1'
#
loop_
_entity.id
_entity.type
_entity.pdbx_description
1 polymer ?
#
loop_
_entity_poly.entity_id
_entity_poly.type
_entity_poly.pdbx_seq_one_letter_code
_entity_poly.pdbx_strand_id
1 'polypeptide(L)'
;ARWAAAAGAAAAALSSDAPAGRTLREVSLETPIRYGPGDPTERWLNRLLCLDAGAGAHRLSGGAPAPGDCELYYVDRDALFSYHALSEAFLQRVWGLYTAAHYRNTPNDLHLLSDAPAHHLFVLLGPDAMERAAAGGGLPDVLCVLQVVMEGQISREGLEAALRKGYRAAGDLIPWTLSQQFNDSGFAQLSGARVVRVATHPDVQRMGYGTRALDLLLRYYRGELVGGLPGAGNPE
;
A
#
# COMPACT_ATOMS: atom_id res chain seq x y z
N ALA A 1 -27.30 -33.49 -2.25
CA ALA A 1 -26.85 -34.18 -1.02
C ALA A 1 -25.69 -33.47 -0.31
N ARG A 2 -24.54 -33.21 -0.97
CA ARG A 2 -23.35 -32.63 -0.31
C ARG A 2 -23.53 -31.23 0.30
N TRP A 3 -24.34 -30.37 -0.32
CA TRP A 3 -24.57 -28.99 0.14
C TRP A 3 -25.63 -28.85 1.24
N ALA A 4 -26.47 -29.86 1.42
CA ALA A 4 -27.58 -29.81 2.39
C ALA A 4 -27.09 -29.89 3.84
N ALA A 5 -26.01 -30.65 4.09
CA ALA A 5 -25.42 -30.76 5.42
C ALA A 5 -24.73 -29.46 5.86
N ALA A 6 -23.96 -28.83 4.97
CA ALA A 6 -23.31 -27.55 5.24
C ALA A 6 -24.32 -26.41 5.43
N ALA A 7 -25.37 -26.37 4.59
CA ALA A 7 -26.47 -25.42 4.74
C ALA A 7 -27.25 -25.63 6.05
N GLY A 8 -27.48 -26.88 6.46
CA GLY A 8 -28.12 -27.21 7.73
C GLY A 8 -27.33 -26.77 8.96
N ALA A 9 -26.00 -26.91 8.93
CA ALA A 9 -25.12 -26.43 10.00
C ALA A 9 -25.12 -24.89 10.11
N ALA A 10 -25.09 -24.18 8.97
CA ALA A 10 -25.20 -22.72 8.95
C ALA A 10 -26.58 -22.23 9.46
N ALA A 11 -27.66 -22.94 9.12
CA ALA A 11 -29.00 -22.64 9.60
C ALA A 11 -29.17 -22.84 11.12
N ALA A 12 -28.50 -23.84 11.70
CA ALA A 12 -28.51 -24.07 13.15
C ALA A 12 -27.75 -22.98 13.93
N ALA A 13 -26.68 -22.41 13.36
CA ALA A 13 -26.00 -21.24 13.92
C ALA A 13 -26.87 -19.95 13.85
N LEU A 14 -27.85 -19.93 12.95
CA LEU A 14 -28.81 -18.83 12.78
C LEU A 14 -29.97 -18.84 13.80
N SER A 15 -30.09 -19.82 14.69
CA SER A 15 -31.21 -19.91 15.65
C SER A 15 -30.86 -19.69 17.15
N SER A 16 -29.75 -19.03 17.49
CA SER A 16 -29.42 -18.75 18.91
C SER A 16 -30.24 -17.60 19.52
N ASP A 17 -31.29 -17.93 20.26
CA ASP A 17 -32.16 -16.98 20.96
C ASP A 17 -31.37 -16.28 22.10
N ALA A 18 -31.08 -14.99 21.95
CA ALA A 18 -30.38 -14.16 22.93
C ALA A 18 -31.08 -12.78 23.06
N PRO A 19 -31.11 -12.17 24.27
CA PRO A 19 -32.11 -11.18 24.64
C PRO A 19 -31.89 -9.82 23.95
N ALA A 20 -33.01 -9.20 23.55
CA ALA A 20 -33.29 -7.79 23.22
C ALA A 20 -32.13 -6.78 23.03
N GLY A 21 -31.10 -7.16 22.29
CA GLY A 21 -30.07 -6.30 21.74
C GLY A 21 -29.80 -6.70 20.29
N ARG A 22 -29.34 -5.76 19.46
CA ARG A 22 -28.91 -6.09 18.09
C ARG A 22 -27.75 -7.09 18.19
N THR A 23 -27.97 -8.34 17.79
CA THR A 23 -26.93 -9.37 17.75
C THR A 23 -26.22 -9.31 16.39
N LEU A 24 -24.90 -9.11 16.40
CA LEU A 24 -24.08 -9.25 15.20
C LEU A 24 -23.76 -10.73 15.04
N ARG A 25 -24.11 -11.31 13.89
CA ARG A 25 -23.73 -12.67 13.52
C ARG A 25 -22.97 -12.64 12.21
N GLU A 26 -21.74 -13.11 12.25
CA GLU A 26 -20.88 -13.26 11.08
C GLU A 26 -21.09 -14.66 10.49
N VAL A 27 -21.37 -14.73 9.20
CA VAL A 27 -21.51 -15.99 8.45
C VAL A 27 -20.54 -15.93 7.29
N SER A 28 -19.58 -16.86 7.25
CA SER A 28 -18.59 -16.97 6.17
C SER A 28 -18.96 -18.11 5.21
N LEU A 29 -18.77 -17.88 3.91
CA LEU A 29 -19.00 -18.85 2.85
C LEU A 29 -17.67 -19.10 2.13
N GLU A 30 -17.10 -20.28 2.33
CA GLU A 30 -15.78 -20.61 1.78
C GLU A 30 -15.84 -21.57 0.59
N THR A 31 -16.93 -22.32 0.44
CA THR A 31 -16.98 -23.38 -0.57
C THR A 31 -17.40 -22.86 -1.95
N PRO A 32 -16.54 -22.99 -2.99
CA PRO A 32 -16.87 -22.50 -4.32
C PRO A 32 -17.94 -23.36 -5.00
N ILE A 33 -18.79 -22.71 -5.80
CA ILE A 33 -19.87 -23.37 -6.56
C ILE A 33 -19.52 -23.62 -8.03
N ARG A 34 -18.52 -22.91 -8.56
CA ARG A 34 -18.15 -22.95 -10.00
C ARG A 34 -17.01 -23.93 -10.31
N TYR A 35 -16.14 -24.16 -9.35
CA TYR A 35 -14.94 -25.00 -9.47
C TYR A 35 -14.78 -25.87 -8.22
N GLY A 36 -13.87 -26.84 -8.27
CA GLY A 36 -13.61 -27.74 -7.15
C GLY A 36 -12.93 -27.02 -5.98
N PRO A 37 -13.13 -27.50 -4.74
CA PRO A 37 -12.39 -26.98 -3.60
C PRO A 37 -10.87 -27.19 -3.79
N GLY A 38 -10.08 -26.14 -3.56
CA GLY A 38 -8.63 -26.19 -3.65
C GLY A 38 -8.05 -26.15 -5.07
N ASP A 39 -8.74 -25.48 -6.00
CA ASP A 39 -8.27 -25.30 -7.39
C ASP A 39 -6.86 -24.67 -7.42
N PRO A 40 -5.87 -25.33 -8.06
CA PRO A 40 -4.51 -24.79 -8.13
C PRO A 40 -4.42 -23.46 -8.90
N THR A 41 -5.31 -23.23 -9.87
CA THR A 41 -5.36 -22.00 -10.67
C THR A 41 -5.84 -20.82 -9.82
N GLU A 42 -6.88 -21.03 -9.01
CA GLU A 42 -7.37 -20.03 -8.06
C GLU A 42 -6.29 -19.68 -7.04
N ARG A 43 -5.62 -20.70 -6.47
CA ARG A 43 -4.53 -20.48 -5.51
C ARG A 43 -3.37 -19.70 -6.11
N TRP A 44 -2.97 -20.04 -7.34
CA TRP A 44 -1.93 -19.32 -8.05
C TRP A 44 -2.33 -17.86 -8.29
N LEU A 45 -3.57 -17.61 -8.73
CA LEU A 45 -4.09 -16.27 -8.98
C LEU A 45 -4.15 -15.42 -7.71
N ASN A 46 -4.64 -15.99 -6.60
CA ASN A 46 -4.71 -15.29 -5.31
C ASN A 46 -3.32 -14.94 -4.77
N ARG A 47 -2.34 -15.83 -4.93
CA ARG A 47 -0.93 -15.53 -4.62
C ARG A 47 -0.39 -14.39 -5.49
N LEU A 48 -0.54 -14.52 -6.81
CA LEU A 48 -0.01 -13.55 -7.77
C LEU A 48 -0.58 -12.14 -7.53
N LEU A 49 -1.88 -12.04 -7.28
CA LEU A 49 -2.57 -10.78 -7.04
C LEU A 49 -2.56 -10.34 -5.57
N CYS A 50 -1.84 -11.06 -4.70
CA CYS A 50 -1.74 -10.78 -3.26
C CYS A 50 -3.12 -10.64 -2.59
N LEU A 51 -4.11 -11.44 -3.01
CA LEU A 51 -5.48 -11.40 -2.49
C LEU A 51 -5.63 -12.14 -1.17
N ASP A 52 -4.69 -13.03 -0.86
CA ASP A 52 -4.60 -13.76 0.41
C ASP A 52 -4.06 -12.85 1.54
N ALA A 53 -4.64 -11.67 1.69
CA ALA A 53 -4.32 -10.70 2.73
C ALA A 53 -4.98 -11.05 4.09
N GLY A 54 -4.93 -12.33 4.46
CA GLY A 54 -5.49 -12.82 5.73
C GLY A 54 -4.81 -12.18 6.95
N ALA A 55 -5.45 -12.30 8.12
CA ALA A 55 -5.03 -11.74 9.42
C ALA A 55 -3.64 -12.18 9.95
N GLY A 56 -2.85 -12.91 9.16
CA GLY A 56 -1.46 -13.26 9.44
C GLY A 56 -0.43 -12.48 8.60
N ALA A 57 -0.85 -11.88 7.47
CA ALA A 57 0.08 -11.26 6.53
C ALA A 57 0.73 -9.98 7.07
N HIS A 58 0.09 -9.29 8.01
CA HIS A 58 0.61 -8.04 8.59
C HIS A 58 0.99 -8.14 10.07
N ARG A 59 0.79 -9.29 10.75
CA ARG A 59 1.02 -9.39 12.21
C ARG A 59 2.41 -8.90 12.61
N LEU A 60 2.43 -7.98 13.57
CA LEU A 60 3.64 -7.45 14.17
C LEU A 60 4.27 -8.49 15.10
N SER A 61 5.56 -8.76 14.89
CA SER A 61 6.33 -9.74 15.65
C SER A 61 7.27 -9.10 16.70
N GLY A 62 7.57 -7.80 16.54
CA GLY A 62 8.43 -6.99 17.40
C GLY A 62 7.70 -5.97 18.27
N GLY A 63 6.36 -5.99 18.27
CA GLY A 63 5.55 -5.00 18.99
C GLY A 63 5.52 -3.63 18.29
N ALA A 64 5.20 -2.60 19.07
CA ALA A 64 5.03 -1.22 18.60
C ALA A 64 6.11 -0.31 19.23
N PRO A 65 7.29 -0.15 18.58
CA PRO A 65 8.38 0.70 19.09
C PRO A 65 7.98 2.18 19.06
N ALA A 66 8.64 3.05 19.82
CA ALA A 66 8.30 4.47 19.80
C ALA A 66 8.44 5.05 18.36
N PRO A 67 7.50 5.87 17.88
CA PRO A 67 7.57 6.41 16.51
C PRO A 67 8.87 7.18 16.22
N GLY A 68 9.49 7.77 17.24
CA GLY A 68 10.76 8.48 17.09
C GLY A 68 11.95 7.60 16.70
N ASP A 69 11.91 6.32 17.05
CA ASP A 69 12.98 5.35 16.75
C ASP A 69 12.76 4.61 15.43
N CYS A 70 11.66 4.91 14.75
CA CYS A 70 11.34 4.32 13.46
C CYS A 70 11.91 5.15 12.32
N GLU A 71 12.45 4.45 11.32
CA GLU A 71 13.09 5.04 10.16
C GLU A 71 12.35 4.69 8.86
N LEU A 72 12.44 5.59 7.89
CA LEU A 72 11.77 5.49 6.60
C LEU A 72 12.76 4.95 5.56
N TYR A 73 12.38 3.88 4.89
CA TYR A 73 13.19 3.23 3.87
C TYR A 73 12.55 3.39 2.50
N TYR A 74 13.36 3.72 1.51
CA TYR A 74 12.99 3.68 0.11
C TYR A 74 13.06 2.24 -0.40
N VAL A 75 11.99 1.74 -0.99
CA VAL A 75 11.93 0.38 -1.53
C VAL A 75 12.22 0.41 -3.03
N ASP A 76 13.23 -0.34 -3.44
CA ASP A 76 13.47 -0.60 -4.85
C ASP A 76 12.36 -1.51 -5.40
N ARG A 77 11.60 -0.97 -6.35
CA ARG A 77 10.48 -1.64 -7.00
C ARG A 77 10.93 -2.84 -7.83
N ASP A 78 12.05 -2.72 -8.53
CA ASP A 78 12.51 -3.79 -9.43
C ASP A 78 12.99 -4.99 -8.60
N ALA A 79 13.59 -4.72 -7.43
CA ALA A 79 13.91 -5.75 -6.44
C ALA A 79 12.66 -6.34 -5.77
N LEU A 80 11.63 -5.53 -5.51
CA LEU A 80 10.36 -5.96 -4.93
C LEU A 80 9.60 -6.92 -5.84
N PHE A 81 9.55 -6.63 -7.14
CA PHE A 81 8.84 -7.44 -8.14
C PHE A 81 9.72 -8.49 -8.84
N SER A 82 10.88 -8.83 -8.26
CA SER A 82 11.82 -9.82 -8.79
C SER A 82 11.35 -11.28 -8.67
N TYR A 83 10.18 -11.53 -8.07
CA TYR A 83 9.61 -12.86 -7.79
C TYR A 83 10.50 -13.77 -6.92
N HIS A 84 11.43 -13.18 -6.17
CA HIS A 84 12.22 -13.90 -5.18
C HIS A 84 11.38 -14.20 -3.93
N ALA A 85 11.62 -15.34 -3.27
CA ALA A 85 10.79 -15.81 -2.15
C ALA A 85 10.68 -14.79 -1.00
N LEU A 86 11.76 -14.08 -0.66
CA LEU A 86 11.74 -13.03 0.35
C LEU A 86 11.02 -11.77 -0.14
N SER A 87 11.23 -11.37 -1.40
CA SER A 87 10.56 -10.21 -2.00
C SER A 87 9.06 -10.42 -2.11
N GLU A 88 8.62 -11.61 -2.50
CA GLU A 88 7.20 -12.00 -2.52
C GLU A 88 6.59 -11.94 -1.12
N ALA A 89 7.27 -12.51 -0.12
CA ALA A 89 6.78 -12.45 1.24
C ALA A 89 6.73 -11.01 1.78
N PHE A 90 7.70 -10.15 1.44
CA PHE A 90 7.67 -8.73 1.77
C PHE A 90 6.53 -7.98 1.03
N LEU A 91 6.34 -8.24 -0.26
CA LEU A 91 5.26 -7.68 -1.07
C LEU A 91 3.90 -8.03 -0.49
N GLN A 92 3.69 -9.29 -0.08
CA GLN A 92 2.46 -9.72 0.58
C GLN A 92 2.20 -8.97 1.89
N ARG A 93 3.24 -8.63 2.67
CA ARG A 93 3.10 -7.79 3.88
C ARG A 93 2.67 -6.37 3.52
N VAL A 94 3.34 -5.75 2.56
CA VAL A 94 3.04 -4.39 2.09
C VAL A 94 1.62 -4.32 1.52
N TRP A 95 1.25 -5.28 0.66
CA TRP A 95 -0.07 -5.33 0.04
C TRP A 95 -1.18 -5.70 1.02
N GLY A 96 -0.88 -6.59 1.97
CA GLY A 96 -1.73 -6.88 3.12
C GLY A 96 -2.03 -5.62 3.93
N LEU A 97 -1.07 -4.70 4.04
CA LEU A 97 -1.30 -3.42 4.70
C LEU A 97 -2.18 -2.47 3.87
N TYR A 98 -1.98 -2.40 2.55
CA TYR A 98 -2.87 -1.60 1.69
C TYR A 98 -4.31 -2.09 1.72
N THR A 99 -4.50 -3.40 1.69
CA THR A 99 -5.82 -4.01 1.76
C THR A 99 -6.51 -3.76 3.09
N ALA A 100 -5.78 -3.81 4.20
CA ALA A 100 -6.30 -3.51 5.54
C ALA A 100 -6.60 -2.02 5.78
N ALA A 101 -5.79 -1.11 5.24
CA ALA A 101 -5.90 0.33 5.52
C ALA A 101 -6.93 1.07 4.63
N HIS A 102 -7.26 0.53 3.46
CA HIS A 102 -8.11 1.21 2.49
C HIS A 102 -9.47 0.52 2.30
N TYR A 103 -10.53 1.32 2.34
CA TYR A 103 -11.92 0.86 2.21
C TYR A 103 -12.23 0.21 0.85
N ARG A 104 -11.51 0.60 -0.22
CA ARG A 104 -11.69 0.03 -1.56
C ARG A 104 -10.34 -0.13 -2.24
N ASN A 105 -10.03 -1.36 -2.62
CA ASN A 105 -8.83 -1.71 -3.37
C ASN A 105 -9.23 -2.39 -4.68
N THR A 106 -8.45 -2.18 -5.72
CA THR A 106 -8.62 -2.90 -6.99
C THR A 106 -7.32 -3.63 -7.33
N PRO A 107 -7.36 -4.85 -7.89
CA PRO A 107 -6.13 -5.55 -8.29
C PRO A 107 -5.26 -4.76 -9.29
N ASN A 108 -5.89 -3.87 -10.06
CA ASN A 108 -5.20 -2.95 -10.97
C ASN A 108 -4.23 -2.01 -10.26
N ASP A 109 -4.42 -1.77 -8.96
CA ASP A 109 -3.51 -0.94 -8.17
C ASP A 109 -2.11 -1.57 -8.10
N LEU A 110 -2.03 -2.91 -8.02
CA LEU A 110 -0.74 -3.64 -7.98
C LEU A 110 -0.04 -3.54 -9.33
N HIS A 111 -0.82 -3.68 -10.41
CA HIS A 111 -0.34 -3.51 -11.77
C HIS A 111 0.20 -2.10 -12.00
N LEU A 112 -0.53 -1.07 -11.59
CA LEU A 112 -0.10 0.32 -11.68
C LEU A 112 1.20 0.55 -10.91
N LEU A 113 1.31 0.00 -9.70
CA LEU A 113 2.53 0.10 -8.88
C LEU A 113 3.73 -0.56 -9.56
N SER A 114 3.53 -1.70 -10.24
CA SER A 114 4.61 -2.39 -10.96
C SER A 114 5.04 -1.69 -12.25
N ASP A 115 4.10 -1.11 -13.00
CA ASP A 115 4.36 -0.57 -14.33
C ASP A 115 4.87 0.87 -14.28
N ALA A 116 4.21 1.74 -13.50
CA ALA A 116 4.43 3.18 -13.59
C ALA A 116 5.72 3.61 -12.86
N PRO A 117 6.76 4.07 -13.58
CA PRO A 117 8.09 4.37 -13.00
C PRO A 117 8.11 5.60 -12.10
N ALA A 118 7.13 6.49 -12.24
CA ALA A 118 6.98 7.67 -11.39
C ALA A 118 6.49 7.33 -9.97
N HIS A 119 6.06 6.08 -9.72
CA HIS A 119 5.61 5.64 -8.41
C HIS A 119 6.78 5.17 -7.55
N HIS A 120 6.91 5.80 -6.39
CA HIS A 120 7.85 5.46 -5.34
C HIS A 120 7.13 4.85 -4.15
N LEU A 121 7.77 3.87 -3.52
CA LEU A 121 7.27 3.18 -2.35
C LEU A 121 8.23 3.41 -1.19
N PHE A 122 7.69 3.92 -0.08
CA PHE A 122 8.42 4.06 1.17
C PHE A 122 7.77 3.23 2.26
N VAL A 123 8.59 2.64 3.13
CA VAL A 123 8.14 1.82 4.25
C VAL A 123 8.77 2.32 5.54
N LEU A 124 7.95 2.44 6.58
CA LEU A 124 8.41 2.75 7.93
C LEU A 124 8.62 1.44 8.68
N LEU A 125 9.85 1.22 9.13
CA LEU A 125 10.24 0.02 9.86
C LEU A 125 10.68 0.39 11.28
N GLY A 126 10.54 -0.55 12.22
CA GLY A 126 11.06 -0.40 13.57
C GLY A 126 12.60 -0.51 13.62
N PRO A 127 13.24 -0.08 14.72
CA PRO A 127 14.71 -0.09 14.86
C PRO A 127 15.31 -1.50 14.72
N ASP A 128 14.62 -2.52 15.22
CA ASP A 128 15.06 -3.92 15.17
C ASP A 128 15.02 -4.52 13.76
N ALA A 129 14.48 -3.80 12.76
CA ALA A 129 14.30 -4.33 11.42
C ALA A 129 15.62 -4.74 10.76
N MET A 130 16.67 -3.94 10.92
CA MET A 130 17.97 -4.20 10.31
C MET A 130 18.71 -5.33 11.03
N GLU A 131 18.63 -5.38 12.37
CA GLU A 131 19.23 -6.44 13.17
C GLU A 131 18.56 -7.79 12.94
N ARG A 132 17.22 -7.82 12.87
CA ARG A 132 16.47 -9.04 12.54
C ARG A 132 16.77 -9.53 11.13
N ALA A 133 16.85 -8.64 10.15
CA ALA A 133 17.24 -9.01 8.80
C ALA A 133 18.66 -9.60 8.76
N ALA A 134 19.60 -9.02 9.50
CA ALA A 134 21.00 -9.48 9.56
C ALA A 134 21.16 -10.81 10.32
N ALA A 135 20.37 -11.06 11.36
CA ALA A 135 20.41 -12.29 12.16
C ALA A 135 19.69 -13.48 11.51
N GLY A 136 19.20 -13.35 10.28
CA GLY A 136 18.34 -14.35 9.63
C GLY A 136 16.94 -14.45 10.27
N GLY A 137 16.59 -13.49 11.13
CA GLY A 137 15.36 -13.40 11.89
C GLY A 137 14.19 -12.87 11.06
N GLY A 138 13.83 -13.58 9.99
CA GLY A 138 12.62 -13.33 9.21
C GLY A 138 12.51 -11.93 8.58
N LEU A 139 11.33 -11.63 8.05
CA LEU A 139 11.03 -10.33 7.43
C LEU A 139 10.80 -9.25 8.50
N PRO A 140 11.22 -8.00 8.25
CA PRO A 140 10.96 -6.89 9.16
C PRO A 140 9.46 -6.57 9.23
N ASP A 141 9.03 -6.04 10.37
CA ASP A 141 7.66 -5.60 10.57
C ASP A 141 7.45 -4.24 9.87
N VAL A 142 6.41 -4.17 9.05
CA VAL A 142 6.05 -2.96 8.28
C VAL A 142 4.98 -2.19 9.04
N LEU A 143 5.35 -1.03 9.61
CA LEU A 143 4.46 -0.24 10.47
C LEU A 143 3.59 0.74 9.68
N CYS A 144 4.17 1.33 8.63
CA CYS A 144 3.49 2.24 7.73
C CYS A 144 4.07 2.11 6.31
N VAL A 145 3.23 2.30 5.30
CA VAL A 145 3.62 2.33 3.89
C VAL A 145 3.13 3.64 3.29
N LEU A 146 3.98 4.31 2.52
CA LEU A 146 3.65 5.50 1.74
C LEU A 146 3.86 5.20 0.26
N GLN A 147 2.83 5.45 -0.54
CA GLN A 147 2.94 5.48 -1.99
C GLN A 147 2.99 6.93 -2.44
N VAL A 148 4.04 7.29 -3.16
CA VAL A 148 4.23 8.64 -3.70
C VAL A 148 4.35 8.54 -5.21
N VAL A 149 3.81 9.50 -5.93
CA VAL A 149 4.01 9.61 -7.38
C VAL A 149 4.59 10.98 -7.71
N MET A 150 5.63 11.01 -8.54
CA MET A 150 6.17 12.25 -9.07
C MET A 150 5.27 12.73 -10.21
N GLU A 151 4.82 13.98 -10.13
CA GLU A 151 3.94 14.60 -11.12
C GLU A 151 4.53 15.92 -11.64
N GLY A 152 4.12 16.31 -12.85
CA GLY A 152 4.41 17.62 -13.43
C GLY A 152 5.41 17.57 -14.59
N GLN A 153 6.13 18.68 -14.82
CA GLN A 153 7.00 18.86 -16.00
C GLN A 153 6.25 18.66 -17.34
N ILE A 154 4.98 19.07 -17.38
CA ILE A 154 4.17 18.96 -18.60
C ILE A 154 4.51 20.13 -19.51
N SER A 155 4.82 19.83 -20.78
CA SER A 155 5.07 20.89 -21.77
C SER A 155 3.84 21.76 -21.97
N ARG A 156 4.06 23.08 -22.09
CA ARG A 156 2.98 24.04 -22.27
C ARG A 156 2.18 23.76 -23.55
N GLU A 157 2.86 23.39 -24.63
CA GLU A 157 2.22 23.04 -25.90
C GLU A 157 1.34 21.80 -25.77
N GLY A 158 1.82 20.78 -25.04
CA GLY A 158 1.07 19.57 -24.75
C GLY A 158 -0.17 19.85 -23.91
N LEU A 159 -0.02 20.74 -22.92
CA LEU A 159 -1.10 21.18 -22.05
C LEU A 159 -2.20 21.92 -22.84
N GLU A 160 -1.82 22.96 -23.59
CA GLU A 160 -2.78 23.75 -24.36
C GLU A 160 -3.49 22.91 -25.43
N ALA A 161 -2.78 21.98 -26.08
CA ALA A 161 -3.38 21.07 -27.05
C ALA A 161 -4.40 20.11 -26.40
N ALA A 162 -4.10 19.59 -25.22
CA ALA A 162 -5.01 18.69 -24.49
C ALA A 162 -6.23 19.44 -23.92
N LEU A 163 -6.04 20.65 -23.40
CA LEU A 163 -7.13 21.52 -22.93
C LEU A 163 -8.11 21.85 -24.06
N ARG A 164 -7.61 22.24 -25.24
CA ARG A 164 -8.45 22.52 -26.43
C ARG A 164 -9.28 21.30 -26.86
N LYS A 165 -8.77 20.09 -26.63
CA LYS A 165 -9.46 18.83 -26.96
C LYS A 165 -10.37 18.33 -25.83
N GLY A 166 -10.39 18.99 -24.67
CA GLY A 166 -11.07 18.49 -23.47
C GLY A 166 -10.51 17.17 -22.95
N TYR A 167 -9.28 16.80 -23.34
CA TYR A 167 -8.67 15.54 -22.98
C TYR A 167 -8.01 15.65 -21.60
N ARG A 168 -8.35 14.74 -20.68
CA ARG A 168 -7.67 14.58 -19.40
C ARG A 168 -6.73 13.37 -19.52
N ALA A 169 -5.44 13.60 -19.35
CA ALA A 169 -4.50 12.50 -19.23
C ALA A 169 -4.81 11.70 -17.95
N ALA A 170 -4.56 10.39 -17.98
CA ALA A 170 -4.75 9.51 -16.83
C ALA A 170 -3.68 9.75 -15.73
N GLY A 171 -2.56 10.39 -16.07
CA GLY A 171 -1.49 10.80 -15.16
C GLY A 171 -1.54 12.30 -14.84
N ASP A 172 -0.70 12.71 -13.87
CA ASP A 172 -0.53 14.11 -13.45
C ASP A 172 -1.81 14.81 -13.01
N LEU A 173 -2.55 14.19 -12.09
CA LEU A 173 -3.88 14.64 -11.69
C LEU A 173 -3.88 16.05 -11.08
N ILE A 174 -2.90 16.37 -10.23
CA ILE A 174 -2.82 17.69 -9.57
C ILE A 174 -2.47 18.79 -10.60
N PRO A 175 -1.37 18.67 -11.36
CA PRO A 175 -1.06 19.59 -12.45
C PRO A 175 -2.25 19.82 -13.38
N TRP A 176 -2.97 18.75 -13.74
CA TRP A 176 -4.09 18.88 -14.64
C TRP A 176 -5.26 19.65 -14.06
N THR A 177 -5.67 19.26 -12.86
CA THR A 177 -6.85 19.81 -12.21
C THR A 177 -6.65 21.29 -11.92
N LEU A 178 -5.49 21.68 -11.40
CA LEU A 178 -5.19 23.07 -11.09
C LEU A 178 -5.10 23.93 -12.35
N SER A 179 -4.42 23.44 -13.39
CA SER A 179 -4.33 24.18 -14.66
C SER A 179 -5.70 24.37 -15.32
N GLN A 180 -6.60 23.38 -15.21
CA GLN A 180 -7.97 23.47 -15.73
C GLN A 180 -8.85 24.44 -14.93
N GLN A 181 -8.79 24.39 -13.60
CA GLN A 181 -9.68 25.19 -12.75
C GLN A 181 -9.25 26.66 -12.67
N PHE A 182 -7.94 26.92 -12.65
CA PHE A 182 -7.39 28.28 -12.55
C PHE A 182 -6.95 28.87 -13.89
N ASN A 183 -7.05 28.09 -14.98
CA ASN A 183 -6.59 28.46 -16.32
C ASN A 183 -5.12 28.96 -16.33
N ASP A 184 -4.28 28.38 -15.47
CA ASP A 184 -2.88 28.70 -15.32
C ASP A 184 -2.02 27.55 -15.87
N SER A 185 -1.43 27.76 -17.05
CA SER A 185 -0.53 26.80 -17.67
C SER A 185 0.90 26.80 -17.10
N GLY A 186 1.22 27.75 -16.21
CA GLY A 186 2.47 27.79 -15.48
C GLY A 186 2.55 26.70 -14.41
N PHE A 187 1.44 26.40 -13.74
CA PHE A 187 1.42 25.40 -12.68
C PHE A 187 1.80 24.00 -13.19
N ALA A 188 1.33 23.60 -14.37
CA ALA A 188 1.65 22.30 -14.94
C ALA A 188 3.13 22.07 -15.30
N GLN A 189 3.90 23.15 -15.42
CA GLN A 189 5.33 23.09 -15.67
C GLN A 189 6.13 22.81 -14.40
N LEU A 190 5.56 23.07 -13.22
CA LEU A 190 6.18 22.73 -11.95
C LEU A 190 6.28 21.21 -11.80
N SER A 191 7.27 20.74 -11.06
CA SER A 191 7.36 19.35 -10.62
C SER A 191 6.99 19.26 -9.16
N GLY A 192 6.31 18.18 -8.78
CA GLY A 192 5.96 17.90 -7.41
C GLY A 192 5.83 16.41 -7.14
N ALA A 193 5.61 16.09 -5.87
CA ALA A 193 5.32 14.74 -5.42
C ALA A 193 3.91 14.70 -4.82
N ARG A 194 3.10 13.73 -5.24
CA ARG A 194 1.77 13.48 -4.68
C ARG A 194 1.79 12.19 -3.86
N VAL A 195 1.37 12.29 -2.60
CA VAL A 195 1.10 11.10 -1.80
C VAL A 195 -0.21 10.48 -2.29
N VAL A 196 -0.12 9.29 -2.89
CA VAL A 196 -1.26 8.54 -3.42
C VAL A 196 -1.96 7.79 -2.30
N ARG A 197 -1.19 7.13 -1.43
CA ARG A 197 -1.70 6.30 -0.33
C ARG A 197 -0.79 6.39 0.89
N VAL A 198 -1.42 6.37 2.06
CA VAL A 198 -0.79 6.19 3.36
C VAL A 198 -1.51 5.03 4.03
N ALA A 199 -0.80 3.94 4.28
CA ALA A 199 -1.34 2.77 4.95
C ALA A 199 -0.60 2.56 6.26
N THR A 200 -1.32 2.63 7.38
CA THR A 200 -0.77 2.36 8.71
C THR A 200 -1.31 1.03 9.21
N HIS A 201 -0.47 0.29 9.95
CA HIS A 201 -0.87 -0.99 10.51
C HIS A 201 -2.10 -0.84 11.44
N PRO A 202 -3.16 -1.66 11.29
CA PRO A 202 -4.40 -1.51 12.05
C PRO A 202 -4.15 -1.50 13.57
N ASP A 203 -3.27 -2.37 14.06
CA ASP A 203 -2.95 -2.47 15.49
C ASP A 203 -2.20 -1.25 16.06
N VAL A 204 -1.61 -0.41 15.21
CA VAL A 204 -0.82 0.77 15.64
C VAL A 204 -1.44 2.09 15.14
N GLN A 205 -2.70 2.04 14.73
CA GLN A 205 -3.44 3.25 14.38
C GLN A 205 -3.54 4.19 15.59
N ARG A 206 -3.52 5.50 15.32
CA ARG A 206 -3.55 6.59 16.32
C ARG A 206 -2.33 6.67 17.26
N MET A 207 -1.25 5.94 16.97
CA MET A 207 0.02 6.04 17.72
C MET A 207 1.04 6.98 17.06
N GLY A 208 0.72 7.64 15.94
CA GLY A 208 1.56 8.66 15.31
C GLY A 208 2.54 8.17 14.23
N TYR A 209 2.56 6.87 13.90
CA TYR A 209 3.46 6.33 12.85
C TYR A 209 3.24 6.96 11.47
N GLY A 210 1.98 7.24 11.09
CA GLY A 210 1.69 7.94 9.83
C GLY A 210 2.25 9.36 9.80
N THR A 211 2.15 10.09 10.93
CA THR A 211 2.71 11.43 11.07
C THR A 211 4.23 11.41 10.98
N ARG A 212 4.88 10.46 11.67
CA ARG A 212 6.33 10.24 11.58
C ARG A 212 6.76 9.94 10.14
N ALA A 213 6.05 9.04 9.46
CA ALA A 213 6.39 8.65 8.09
C ALA A 213 6.30 9.84 7.13
N LEU A 214 5.27 10.68 7.25
CA LEU A 214 5.13 11.89 6.43
C LEU A 214 6.19 12.96 6.76
N ASP A 215 6.54 13.14 8.04
CA ASP A 215 7.61 14.05 8.46
C ASP A 215 8.96 13.63 7.86
N LEU A 216 9.31 12.34 7.96
CA LEU A 216 10.52 11.79 7.35
C LEU A 216 10.50 11.91 5.82
N LEU A 217 9.35 11.67 5.18
CA LEU A 217 9.19 11.83 3.73
C LEU A 217 9.46 13.28 3.29
N LEU A 218 8.94 14.25 4.04
CA LEU A 218 9.18 15.67 3.76
C LEU A 218 10.66 16.03 3.92
N ARG A 219 11.31 15.55 4.99
CA ARG A 219 12.76 15.76 5.20
C ARG A 219 13.60 15.12 4.10
N TYR A 220 13.20 13.93 3.63
CA TYR A 220 13.85 13.24 2.51
C TYR A 220 13.84 14.11 1.24
N TYR A 221 12.65 14.58 0.82
CA TYR A 221 12.54 15.40 -0.40
C TYR A 221 13.11 16.82 -0.26
N ARG A 222 13.29 17.32 0.97
CA ARG A 222 14.02 18.57 1.24
C ARG A 222 15.55 18.39 1.29
N GLY A 223 16.06 17.16 1.23
CA GLY A 223 17.49 16.86 1.34
C GLY A 223 18.04 16.88 2.77
N GLU A 224 17.19 17.01 3.79
CA GLU A 224 17.60 17.15 5.20
C GLU A 224 18.11 15.83 5.82
N LEU A 225 17.79 14.68 5.21
CA LEU A 225 18.24 13.36 5.69
C LEU A 225 19.63 12.95 5.18
N VAL A 226 20.13 13.57 4.10
CA VAL A 226 21.44 13.24 3.51
C VAL A 226 22.58 14.01 4.17
N GLY A 227 22.28 15.11 4.86
CA GLY A 227 23.25 15.98 5.54
C GLY A 227 23.96 15.37 6.77
N GLY A 228 23.66 14.12 7.13
CA GLY A 228 24.29 13.38 8.23
C GLY A 228 25.51 12.53 7.85
N LEU A 229 25.83 12.40 6.56
CA LEU A 229 27.06 11.72 6.13
C LEU A 229 28.23 12.71 6.17
N PRO A 230 29.27 12.50 7.00
CA PRO A 230 30.47 13.32 6.93
C PRO A 230 31.17 13.08 5.58
N GLY A 231 30.94 13.97 4.60
CA GLY A 231 31.76 14.04 3.38
C GLY A 231 31.05 14.21 2.03
N ALA A 232 29.72 14.26 1.94
CA ALA A 232 29.06 14.50 0.65
C ALA A 232 28.84 16.01 0.43
N GLY A 233 29.78 16.64 -0.30
CA GLY A 233 29.64 18.00 -0.79
C GLY A 233 28.47 18.15 -1.77
N ASN A 234 27.85 19.34 -1.75
CA ASN A 234 26.86 19.77 -2.74
C ASN A 234 27.38 19.55 -4.17
N PRO A 235 26.59 18.94 -5.07
CA PRO A 235 26.75 19.23 -6.48
C PRO A 235 26.12 20.60 -6.79
N GLU A 236 26.85 21.41 -7.55
CA GLU A 236 26.38 22.64 -8.19
C GLU A 236 25.20 22.41 -9.15
#